data_AF-A0AAX4L1M9-F1
#
_entry.id   AF-A0AAX4L1M9-F1
#
_cell.length_a   1.000
_cell.length_b   1.000
_cell.length_c   1.000
_cell.angle_alpha   90.00
_cell.angle_beta   90.00
_cell.angle_gamma   90.00
#
_symmetry.space_group_name_H-M   'P 1'
#
loop_
_entity.id
_entity.type
_entity.pdbx_description
1 polymer ?
#
loop_
_entity_poly.entity_id
_entity_poly.type
_entity_poly.pdbx_seq_one_letter_code
_entity_poly.pdbx_strand_id
1 'polypeptide(L)' 'MEEIDLLNEFAHVVVKIDRSANGIRLAIESKRFGREIYLDPLMLDFLTLLNEKELLDLIKEIIEKKYQNIVINDSID' A
#
# COMPACT_ATOMS: atom_id res chain seq x y z
N MET A 1 -2.56 -10.59 -19.36
CA MET A 1 -2.16 -9.44 -18.55
C MET A 1 -1.35 -10.02 -17.41
N GLU A 2 -0.10 -9.61 -17.20
CA GLU A 2 0.74 -10.18 -16.15
C GLU A 2 0.29 -9.60 -14.80
N GLU A 3 -0.40 -10.43 -14.02
CA GLU A 3 -0.78 -10.14 -12.64
C GLU A 3 -0.23 -11.23 -11.71
N ILE A 4 0.14 -10.84 -10.51
CA ILE A 4 0.61 -11.72 -9.45
C ILE A 4 -0.40 -11.64 -8.31
N ASP A 5 -1.01 -12.78 -8.00
CA ASP A 5 -1.93 -12.95 -6.89
C ASP A 5 -1.19 -13.50 -5.67
N LEU A 6 -1.17 -12.75 -4.58
CA LEU A 6 -0.45 -13.04 -3.35
C LEU A 6 -1.44 -13.18 -2.19
N LEU A 7 -1.52 -14.39 -1.62
CA LEU A 7 -2.47 -14.74 -0.57
C LEU A 7 -1.78 -15.46 0.60
N ASN A 8 -2.13 -15.05 1.82
CA ASN A 8 -1.89 -15.80 3.05
C ASN A 8 -3.07 -15.62 4.01
N GLU A 9 -2.96 -16.13 5.24
CA GLU A 9 -4.02 -16.08 6.25
C GLU A 9 -4.36 -14.65 6.75
N PHE A 10 -3.52 -13.65 6.46
CA PHE A 10 -3.69 -12.27 6.91
C PHE A 10 -3.95 -11.28 5.77
N ALA A 11 -3.56 -11.60 4.54
CA ALA A 11 -3.51 -10.67 3.41
C ALA A 11 -3.85 -11.33 2.08
N HIS A 12 -4.52 -10.55 1.22
CA HIS A 12 -4.81 -10.91 -0.18
C HIS A 12 -4.55 -9.66 -1.04
N VAL A 13 -3.52 -9.74 -1.88
CA VAL A 13 -3.01 -8.63 -2.68
C VAL A 13 -2.80 -9.07 -4.13
N VAL A 14 -3.32 -8.30 -5.08
CA VAL A 14 -3.04 -8.46 -6.50
C VAL A 14 -2.11 -7.34 -6.96
N VAL A 15 -1.03 -7.71 -7.65
CA VAL A 15 -0.04 -6.79 -8.22
C VAL A 15 -0.05 -6.91 -9.73
N LYS A 16 -0.15 -5.79 -10.47
CA LYS A 16 -0.20 -5.80 -11.94
C LYS A 16 0.52 -4.60 -12.54
N ILE A 17 1.01 -4.75 -13.76
CA ILE A 17 1.53 -3.62 -14.55
C ILE A 17 0.33 -2.86 -15.14
N ASP A 18 0.20 -1.58 -14.79
CA ASP A 18 -0.77 -0.65 -15.38
C ASP A 18 -0.13 0.13 -16.54
N ARG A 19 -0.83 0.16 -17.67
CA ARG A 19 -0.44 0.90 -18.90
C ARG A 19 -1.52 1.86 -19.38
N SER A 20 -2.57 2.08 -18.57
CA SER A 20 -3.76 2.83 -18.98
C SER A 20 -3.58 4.36 -18.98
N ALA A 21 -2.54 4.89 -18.32
CA ALA A 21 -2.26 6.32 -18.27
C ALA A 21 -1.00 6.72 -19.05
N ASN A 22 -0.61 8.00 -18.90
CA ASN A 22 0.58 8.59 -19.52
C ASN A 22 1.90 8.08 -18.89
N GLY A 23 2.08 6.76 -18.84
CA GLY A 23 3.24 6.08 -18.25
C GLY A 23 2.91 4.68 -17.74
N ILE A 24 3.94 3.85 -17.57
CA ILE A 24 3.83 2.51 -16.97
C ILE A 24 3.90 2.66 -15.45
N ARG A 25 2.99 2.00 -14.74
CA ARG A 25 2.91 2.02 -13.27
C ARG A 25 2.73 0.61 -12.72
N LEU A 26 3.04 0.42 -11.45
CA LEU A 26 2.67 -0.79 -10.70
C LEU A 26 1.37 -0.52 -9.94
N ALA A 27 0.32 -1.27 -10.22
CA ALA A 27 -0.91 -1.23 -9.45
C ALA A 27 -0.88 -2.33 -8.39
N ILE A 28 -1.22 -1.97 -7.15
CA ILE A 28 -1.27 -2.86 -5.99
C ILE A 28 -2.67 -2.75 -5.39
N GLU A 29 -3.43 -3.84 -5.47
CA GLU A 29 -4.81 -3.92 -4.97
C GLU A 29 -4.87 -4.83 -3.74
N SER A 30 -5.35 -4.31 -2.62
CA SER A 30 -5.77 -5.14 -1.49
C SER A 30 -7.22 -5.59 -1.67
N LYS A 31 -7.42 -6.88 -1.93
CA LYS A 31 -8.76 -7.47 -2.00
C LYS A 31 -9.49 -7.40 -0.67
N ARG A 32 -8.77 -7.55 0.45
CA ARG A 32 -9.33 -7.50 1.81
C ARG A 32 -9.97 -6.15 2.12
N PHE A 33 -9.34 -5.05 1.70
CA PHE A 33 -9.79 -3.70 2.02
C PHE A 33 -10.52 -3.00 0.88
N GLY A 34 -10.58 -3.61 -0.31
CA GLY A 34 -11.12 -2.97 -1.52
C GLY A 34 -10.38 -1.68 -1.87
N ARG A 35 -9.06 -1.63 -1.64
CA ARG A 35 -8.22 -0.44 -1.89
C ARG A 35 -7.16 -0.75 -2.92
N GLU A 36 -6.89 0.20 -3.79
CA GLU A 36 -5.87 0.11 -4.82
C GLU A 36 -4.98 1.36 -4.76
N ILE A 37 -3.68 1.17 -4.97
CA ILE A 37 -2.71 2.24 -5.15
C ILE A 37 -1.91 2.00 -6.43
N TYR A 38 -1.34 3.09 -6.97
CA TYR A 38 -0.53 3.07 -8.18
C TYR A 38 0.81 3.71 -7.87
N LEU A 39 1.90 3.01 -8.19
CA LEU A 39 3.26 3.47 -7.99
C LEU A 39 3.91 3.67 -9.36
N ASP A 40 4.31 4.91 -9.64
CA ASP A 40 5.11 5.20 -10.83
C ASP A 40 6.58 4.79 -10.62
N PRO A 41 7.42 4.80 -11.68
CA PRO A 41 8.82 4.40 -11.56
C PRO A 41 9.62 5.22 -10.54
N LEU A 42 9.30 6.50 -10.34
CA LEU A 42 9.99 7.35 -9.36
C LEU A 42 9.63 6.95 -7.93
N MET A 43 8.35 6.67 -7.66
CA MET A 43 7.90 6.16 -6.37
C MET A 43 8.53 4.80 -6.05
N LEU A 44 8.63 3.92 -7.05
CA LEU A 44 9.28 2.61 -6.89
C LEU A 44 10.78 2.77 -6.59
N ASP A 45 11.46 3.70 -7.26
CA ASP A 45 12.88 4.00 -7.00
C ASP A 45 13.09 4.49 -5.57
N PHE A 46 12.23 5.39 -5.08
CA PHE A 46 12.30 5.86 -3.68
C PHE A 46 12.04 4.76 -2.65
N LEU A 47 11.24 3.75 -2.95
CA LEU A 47 11.09 2.59 -2.05
C LEU A 47 12.40 1.82 -1.87
N THR A 48 13.30 1.85 -2.86
CA THR A 48 14.60 1.17 -2.77
C THR A 48 15.60 1.88 -1.85
N LEU A 49 15.32 3.13 -1.45
CA LEU A 49 16.13 3.85 -0.47
C LEU A 49 15.96 3.32 0.96
N LEU A 50 14.92 2.51 1.19
CA LEU A 50 14.60 1.91 2.49
C LEU A 50 14.96 0.42 2.47
N ASN A 51 15.50 -0.09 3.58
CA ASN A 51 15.51 -1.54 3.82
C ASN A 51 14.17 -2.03 4.39
N GLU A 52 13.98 -3.34 4.49
CA GLU A 52 12.74 -3.96 4.98
C GLU A 52 12.31 -3.45 6.36
N LYS A 53 13.28 -3.27 7.29
CA LYS A 53 12.98 -2.78 8.64
C LYS A 53 12.50 -1.34 8.60
N GLU A 54 13.18 -0.47 7.86
CA GLU A 54 12.82 0.95 7.73
C GLU A 54 11.43 1.12 7.08
N LEU A 55 11.15 0.31 6.05
CA LEU A 55 9.83 0.30 5.43
C LEU A 55 8.73 -0.15 6.40
N LEU A 56 8.98 -1.23 7.17
CA LEU A 56 8.02 -1.71 8.17
C LEU A 56 7.78 -0.67 9.28
N ASP A 57 8.82 0.01 9.74
CA ASP A 57 8.70 1.06 10.77
C ASP A 57 7.88 2.25 10.24
N LEU A 58 8.11 2.68 8.99
CA LEU A 58 7.29 3.72 8.33
C LEU A 58 5.82 3.30 8.18
N ILE A 59 5.56 2.06 7.76
CA ILE A 59 4.19 1.54 7.64
C ILE A 59 3.48 1.52 8.99
N LYS A 60 4.16 1.07 10.05
CA LYS A 60 3.59 1.07 11.42
C LYS A 60 3.21 2.48 11.86
N GLU A 61 4.09 3.46 11.65
CA GLU A 61 3.81 4.86 12.00
C GLU A 61 2.57 5.40 11.26
N ILE A 62 2.44 5.08 9.97
CA ILE A 62 1.26 5.46 9.17
C ILE A 62 -0.01 4.79 9.71
N ILE A 63 0.05 3.50 10.05
CA ILE A 63 -1.07 2.75 10.63
C ILE A 63 -1.47 3.38 11.97
N GLU A 64 -0.52 3.57 12.89
CA GLU A 64 -0.76 4.17 14.19
C GLU A 64 -1.41 5.56 14.04
N LYS A 65 -0.87 6.43 13.20
CA LYS A 65 -1.48 7.74 12.91
C LYS A 65 -2.90 7.62 12.37
N LYS A 66 -3.16 6.65 11.50
CA LYS A 66 -4.48 6.46 10.88
C LYS A 66 -5.53 5.91 11.85
N TYR A 67 -5.13 5.07 12.82
CA TYR A 67 -6.06 4.44 13.77
C TYR A 67 -6.11 5.12 15.15
N GLN A 68 -5.09 5.89 15.56
CA GLN A 68 -5.15 6.74 16.77
C GLN A 68 -6.14 7.91 16.59
N ASN A 69 -6.27 8.45 15.37
CA ASN A 69 -7.26 9.48 15.05
C ASN A 69 -8.72 8.99 15.08
N ILE A 70 -8.95 7.67 15.09
CA ILE A 70 -10.30 7.11 15.26
C ILE A 70 -10.70 7.15 16.74
N VAL A 71 -9.77 6.84 17.65
CA VAL A 71 -10.05 6.81 19.10
C VAL A 71 -10.33 8.22 19.66
N ILE A 72 -9.68 9.26 19.12
CA ILE A 72 -9.85 10.64 19.61
C ILE A 72 -11.19 11.25 19.13
N ASN A 73 -11.64 10.94 17.92
CA ASN A 73 -12.88 11.51 17.35
C ASN A 73 -14.16 10.87 17.90
N ASP A 74 -14.09 9.64 18.42
CA ASP A 74 -15.22 9.00 19.14
C ASP A 74 -15.27 9.38 20.64
N SER A 75 -14.35 10.24 21.12
CA SER A 75 -14.28 10.70 22.51
C SER A 75 -14.74 12.15 22.71
N ILE A 76 -15.41 12.75 21.73
CA ILE A 76 -16.02 14.07 21.86
C ILE A 76 -17.54 13.88 21.84
N ASP A 77 -18.16 14.06 23.01
CA ASP A 77 -19.61 14.04 23.26
C ASP A 77 -20.41 14.95 22.32
#